data_AF-A0AA49EVL6-F1
#
_entry.id   AF-A0AA49EVL6-F1
#
_cell.length_a   1.000
_cell.length_b   1.000
_cell.length_c   1.000
_cell.angle_alpha   90.00
_cell.angle_beta   90.00
_cell.angle_gamma   90.00
#
_symmetry.space_group_name_H-M   'P 1'
#
loop_
_entity.id
_entity.type
_entity.pdbx_description
1 polymer ?
#
loop_
_entity_poly.entity_id
_entity_poly.type
_entity_poly.pdbx_seq_one_letter_code
_entity_poly.pdbx_strand_id
1 'polypeptide(L)'
;MQNSLAKVAPDLSLGKVSTDQINGKQVLLINLTNRSKTYLKQMNLHAVITKTDNSSLKDAYDNSAMEMAPDSSFTLALPLSNLGFDNQKGNPLESGHYQLKLLVYGEKSPNGIYQTSLNQQTTNYDDKWELASRFTVPAKQANVSKIKKAEELNLTFNWVIIIEWTIIIFLISTIFYLIFKSLKKHQEKN
;
A
#
# COMPACT_ATOMS: atom_id res chain seq x y z
N MET A 1 43.35 8.77 -24.00
CA MET A 1 42.75 9.26 -22.74
C MET A 1 42.04 8.08 -22.10
N GLN A 2 42.53 7.59 -20.97
CA GLN A 2 41.90 6.49 -20.23
C GLN A 2 40.75 7.10 -19.42
N ASN A 3 39.52 6.84 -19.82
CA ASN A 3 38.35 7.23 -19.06
C ASN A 3 38.28 6.27 -17.86
N SER A 4 38.56 6.74 -16.65
CA SER A 4 38.28 5.94 -15.45
C SER A 4 36.76 5.83 -15.32
N LEU A 5 36.22 4.62 -15.51
CA LEU A 5 34.80 4.28 -15.36
C LEU A 5 34.38 4.30 -13.87
N ALA A 6 34.65 5.39 -13.16
CA ALA A 6 34.15 5.55 -11.80
C ALA A 6 32.62 5.59 -11.86
N LYS A 7 31.98 4.58 -11.26
CA LYS A 7 30.52 4.54 -11.09
C LYS A 7 30.12 5.81 -10.35
N VAL A 8 29.38 6.69 -11.02
CA VAL A 8 28.79 7.87 -10.38
C VAL A 8 27.61 7.39 -9.55
N ALA A 9 27.64 7.63 -8.25
CA ALA A 9 26.54 7.28 -7.36
C ALA A 9 25.36 8.25 -7.54
N PRO A 10 24.11 7.78 -7.40
CA PRO A 10 22.94 8.65 -7.37
C PRO A 10 22.96 9.63 -6.19
N ASP A 11 22.30 10.78 -6.33
CA ASP A 11 22.20 11.81 -5.29
C ASP A 11 20.74 12.20 -5.12
N LEU A 12 20.08 11.58 -4.13
CA LEU A 12 18.67 11.78 -3.83
C LEU A 12 18.46 12.85 -2.76
N SER A 13 17.59 13.81 -3.04
CA SER A 13 17.19 14.84 -2.09
C SER A 13 15.67 14.96 -1.99
N LEU A 14 15.20 15.35 -0.79
CA LEU A 14 13.80 15.62 -0.49
C LEU A 14 13.52 17.11 -0.66
N GLY A 15 12.56 17.42 -1.53
CA GLY A 15 12.02 18.76 -1.74
C GLY A 15 10.83 19.04 -0.82
N LYS A 16 9.84 19.75 -1.38
CA LYS A 16 8.62 20.11 -0.66
C LYS A 16 7.76 18.87 -0.34
N VAL A 17 7.22 18.86 0.87
CA VAL A 17 6.17 17.93 1.31
C VAL A 17 4.93 18.74 1.64
N SER A 18 3.80 18.39 1.05
CA SER A 18 2.52 19.08 1.27
C SER A 18 1.34 18.17 1.04
N THR A 19 0.17 18.53 1.57
CA THR A 19 -1.07 17.82 1.29
C THR A 19 -1.92 18.55 0.26
N ASP A 20 -2.61 17.78 -0.56
CA ASP A 20 -3.58 18.27 -1.54
C ASP A 20 -4.78 17.31 -1.64
N GLN A 21 -5.72 17.61 -2.54
CA GLN A 21 -6.86 16.77 -2.85
C GLN A 21 -6.90 16.41 -4.33
N ILE A 22 -6.93 15.11 -4.61
CA ILE A 22 -7.14 14.58 -5.96
C ILE A 22 -8.43 13.77 -5.93
N ASN A 23 -9.42 14.20 -6.70
CA ASN A 23 -10.75 13.57 -6.76
C ASN A 23 -11.41 13.44 -5.38
N GLY A 24 -11.31 14.48 -4.56
CA GLY A 24 -11.88 14.51 -3.20
C GLY A 24 -11.15 13.65 -2.16
N LYS A 25 -10.10 12.94 -2.55
CA LYS A 25 -9.26 12.15 -1.64
C LYS A 25 -8.02 12.96 -1.25
N GLN A 26 -7.73 12.97 0.04
CA GLN A 26 -6.51 13.62 0.55
C GLN A 26 -5.28 12.83 0.09
N VAL A 27 -4.28 13.54 -0.43
CA VAL A 27 -3.01 12.97 -0.87
C VAL A 27 -1.86 13.74 -0.23
N LEU A 28 -0.79 13.02 0.11
CA LEU A 28 0.49 13.62 0.50
C LEU A 28 1.39 13.65 -0.74
N LEU A 29 1.81 14.84 -1.13
CA LEU A 29 2.72 15.08 -2.24
C LEU A 29 4.14 15.22 -1.70
N ILE A 30 5.03 14.34 -2.13
CA ILE A 30 6.42 14.27 -1.69
C ILE A 30 7.31 14.48 -2.92
N ASN A 31 7.99 15.62 -2.99
CA ASN A 31 8.89 15.90 -4.11
C ASN A 31 10.28 15.30 -3.86
N LEU A 32 10.77 14.49 -4.80
CA LEU A 32 12.09 13.87 -4.77
C LEU A 32 12.88 14.29 -6.01
N THR A 33 14.18 14.53 -5.83
CA THR A 33 15.09 14.96 -6.90
C THR A 33 16.34 14.09 -6.89
N ASN A 34 16.71 13.54 -8.04
CA ASN A 34 18.00 12.91 -8.30
C ASN A 34 18.87 13.91 -9.07
N ARG A 35 19.86 14.48 -8.39
CA ARG A 35 20.73 15.53 -8.97
C ARG A 35 21.92 14.95 -9.74
N SER A 36 22.17 13.65 -9.57
CA SER A 36 23.26 12.98 -10.25
C SER A 36 22.97 12.82 -11.75
N LYS A 37 24.03 12.69 -12.55
CA LYS A 37 23.94 12.31 -13.97
C LYS A 37 23.85 10.79 -14.17
N THR A 38 23.42 10.03 -13.16
CA THR A 38 23.16 8.59 -13.24
C THR A 38 21.70 8.27 -12.92
N TYR A 39 21.24 7.11 -13.36
CA TYR A 39 19.95 6.58 -12.93
C TYR A 39 20.02 6.17 -11.46
N LEU A 40 18.89 6.30 -10.77
CA LEU A 40 18.63 5.65 -9.50
C LEU A 40 17.65 4.51 -9.76
N LYS A 41 18.14 3.27 -9.71
CA LYS A 41 17.39 2.07 -10.09
C LYS A 41 16.90 1.31 -8.87
N GLN A 42 15.80 0.58 -9.06
CA GLN A 42 15.24 -0.35 -8.08
C GLN A 42 15.07 0.28 -6.69
N MET A 43 14.72 1.57 -6.67
CA MET A 43 14.53 2.34 -5.46
C MET A 43 13.39 1.79 -4.63
N ASN A 44 13.65 1.67 -3.34
CA ASN A 44 12.72 1.19 -2.34
C ASN A 44 12.54 2.29 -1.29
N LEU A 45 11.30 2.66 -0.99
CA LEU A 45 10.98 3.78 -0.13
C LEU A 45 10.03 3.31 0.98
N HIS A 46 10.44 3.60 2.21
CA HIS A 46 9.64 3.47 3.42
C HIS A 46 9.37 4.85 4.00
N ALA A 47 8.11 5.28 3.98
CA ALA A 47 7.67 6.56 4.53
C ALA A 47 7.00 6.35 5.87
N VAL A 48 7.43 7.09 6.90
CA VAL A 48 6.79 7.15 8.21
C VAL A 48 6.29 8.57 8.45
N ILE A 49 4.99 8.70 8.67
CA ILE A 49 4.33 9.96 9.04
C ILE A 49 4.06 9.94 10.52
N THR A 50 4.40 11.01 11.23
CA THR A 50 4.17 11.15 12.68
C THR A 50 3.49 12.48 12.98
N LYS A 51 2.43 12.48 13.80
CA LYS A 51 1.82 13.72 14.30
C LYS A 51 2.74 14.36 15.33
N THR A 52 3.01 15.66 15.19
CA THR A 52 4.05 16.33 15.99
C THR A 52 3.66 16.46 17.47
N ASP A 53 2.37 16.64 17.75
CA ASP A 53 1.81 16.75 19.10
C ASP A 53 1.52 15.39 19.74
N ASN A 54 1.52 14.32 18.95
CA ASN A 54 1.27 12.97 19.43
C ASN A 54 2.10 11.94 18.66
N SER A 55 3.29 11.67 19.17
CA SER A 55 4.26 10.78 18.52
C SER A 55 3.84 9.30 18.47
N SER A 56 2.79 8.88 19.19
CA SER A 56 2.24 7.53 19.07
C SER A 56 1.44 7.33 17.79
N LEU A 57 0.95 8.42 17.20
CA LEU A 57 0.25 8.40 15.92
C LEU A 57 1.27 8.31 14.79
N LYS A 58 1.47 7.09 14.28
CA LYS A 58 2.37 6.77 13.18
C LYS A 58 1.69 5.97 12.10
N ASP A 59 1.92 6.38 10.85
CA ASP A 59 1.51 5.65 9.66
C ASP A 59 2.72 5.35 8.79
N ALA A 60 2.73 4.17 8.17
CA ALA A 60 3.80 3.72 7.30
C ALA A 60 3.29 3.43 5.89
N TYR A 61 4.09 3.78 4.88
CA TYR A 61 3.82 3.46 3.49
C TYR A 61 5.09 2.93 2.82
N ASP A 62 4.93 1.84 2.09
CA ASP A 62 6.01 1.17 1.37
C ASP A 62 5.75 1.23 -0.14
N ASN A 63 6.81 1.51 -0.90
CA ASN A 63 6.82 1.37 -2.34
C ASN A 63 8.18 0.81 -2.78
N SER A 64 8.17 -0.04 -3.80
CA SER A 64 9.33 -0.84 -4.19
C SER A 64 9.58 -0.79 -5.69
N ALA A 65 10.84 -0.94 -6.07
CA ALA A 65 11.31 -1.07 -7.44
C ALA A 65 11.00 0.15 -8.33
N MET A 66 11.05 1.35 -7.76
CA MET A 66 10.94 2.60 -8.51
C MET A 66 12.24 2.89 -9.27
N GLU A 67 12.15 3.55 -10.41
CA GLU A 67 13.31 4.06 -11.14
C GLU A 67 13.19 5.56 -11.31
N MET A 68 14.34 6.24 -11.22
CA MET A 68 14.41 7.69 -11.37
C MET A 68 15.53 8.06 -12.35
N ALA A 69 15.19 8.91 -13.30
CA ALA A 69 16.10 9.35 -14.35
C ALA A 69 17.22 10.25 -13.80
N PRO A 70 18.35 10.37 -14.52
CA PRO A 70 19.36 11.38 -14.24
C PRO A 70 18.79 12.80 -14.26
N ASP A 71 19.29 13.67 -13.39
CA ASP A 71 18.95 15.10 -13.32
C ASP A 71 17.44 15.38 -13.42
N SER A 72 16.66 14.61 -12.65
CA SER A 72 15.21 14.63 -12.72
C SER A 72 14.59 14.91 -11.36
N SER A 73 13.32 15.29 -11.37
CA SER A 73 12.50 15.39 -10.17
C SER A 73 11.15 14.75 -10.43
N PHE A 74 10.59 14.09 -9.43
CA PHE A 74 9.23 13.59 -9.47
C PHE A 74 8.50 13.88 -8.16
N THR A 75 7.17 13.87 -8.23
CA THR A 75 6.32 14.03 -7.04
C THR A 75 5.61 12.71 -6.79
N LEU A 76 5.98 12.06 -5.69
CA LEU A 76 5.27 10.88 -5.18
C LEU A 76 3.97 11.33 -4.53
N ALA A 77 2.83 10.90 -5.07
CA ALA A 77 1.51 11.12 -4.49
C ALA A 77 1.12 9.90 -3.66
N LEU A 78 1.06 10.06 -2.34
CA LEU A 78 0.62 9.02 -1.41
C LEU A 78 -0.84 9.24 -1.05
N PRO A 79 -1.77 8.36 -1.46
CA PRO A 79 -3.16 8.43 -1.02
C PRO A 79 -3.24 8.23 0.48
N LEU A 80 -3.68 9.27 1.20
CA LEU A 80 -3.79 9.21 2.66
C LEU A 80 -4.99 8.36 3.10
N SER A 81 -5.90 8.00 2.20
CA SER A 81 -6.96 7.02 2.48
C SER A 81 -6.42 5.62 2.77
N ASN A 82 -5.20 5.29 2.36
CA ASN A 82 -4.61 3.98 2.65
C ASN A 82 -3.84 3.97 3.98
N LEU A 83 -3.75 5.15 4.61
CA LEU A 83 -3.03 5.42 5.84
C LEU A 83 -4.07 5.90 6.87
N GLY A 84 -3.83 5.66 8.16
CA GLY A 84 -4.78 6.04 9.18
C GLY A 84 -4.33 5.55 10.55
N PHE A 85 -4.38 6.45 11.51
CA PHE A 85 -3.93 6.15 12.86
C PHE A 85 -4.90 5.18 13.59
N ASP A 86 -4.32 4.24 14.34
CA ASP A 86 -5.01 3.29 15.23
C ASP A 86 -6.04 2.35 14.57
N ASN A 87 -5.55 1.37 13.79
CA ASN A 87 -6.36 0.31 13.16
C ASN A 87 -7.52 0.79 12.26
N GLN A 88 -7.67 2.10 12.07
CA GLN A 88 -8.58 2.76 11.14
C GLN A 88 -7.88 2.97 9.81
N LYS A 89 -7.52 1.87 9.12
CA LYS A 89 -7.16 1.95 7.69
C LYS A 89 -8.28 2.70 6.98
N GLY A 90 -8.00 3.87 6.41
CA GLY A 90 -9.04 4.62 5.69
C GLY A 90 -9.13 6.11 5.97
N ASN A 91 -8.62 6.60 7.10
CA ASN A 91 -8.97 7.94 7.58
C ASN A 91 -7.92 9.00 7.20
N PRO A 92 -8.30 10.04 6.44
CA PRO A 92 -7.41 11.16 6.12
C PRO A 92 -6.84 11.83 7.37
N LEU A 93 -5.66 12.41 7.22
CA LEU A 93 -4.99 13.12 8.30
C LEU A 93 -5.84 14.31 8.75
N GLU A 94 -6.02 14.40 10.07
CA GLU A 94 -6.59 15.59 10.71
C GLU A 94 -5.75 16.83 10.43
N SER A 95 -6.32 18.01 10.66
CA SER A 95 -5.54 19.23 10.60
C SER A 95 -4.52 19.28 11.72
N GLY A 96 -3.28 19.65 11.38
CA GLY A 96 -2.21 19.72 12.36
C GLY A 96 -0.83 19.71 11.71
N HIS A 97 0.19 19.60 12.56
CA HIS A 97 1.59 19.58 12.16
C HIS A 97 2.12 18.16 12.19
N TYR A 98 2.83 17.78 11.14
CA TYR A 98 3.32 16.43 10.94
C TYR A 98 4.78 16.45 10.54
N GLN A 99 5.47 15.35 10.84
CA GLN A 99 6.79 15.04 10.34
C GLN A 99 6.74 13.82 9.43
N LEU A 100 7.33 13.94 8.26
CA LEU A 100 7.66 12.83 7.37
C LEU A 100 9.10 12.41 7.63
N LYS A 101 9.33 11.10 7.78
CA LYS A 101 10.64 10.46 7.65
C LYS A 101 10.58 9.50 6.46
N LEU A 102 11.53 9.62 5.56
CA LEU A 102 11.72 8.71 4.43
C LEU A 102 13.02 7.96 4.62
N LEU A 103 12.92 6.65 4.59
CA LEU A 103 14.04 5.75 4.50
C LEU A 103 14.04 5.17 3.09
N VAL A 104 15.04 5.52 2.30
CA VAL A 104 15.13 5.17 0.88
C VAL A 104 16.36 4.32 0.65
N TYR A 105 16.21 3.22 -0.07
CA TYR A 105 17.29 2.38 -0.55
C TYR A 105 17.32 2.39 -2.08
N GLY A 106 18.51 2.39 -2.67
CA GLY A 106 18.69 2.48 -4.12
C GLY A 106 19.75 1.50 -4.61
N GLU A 107 19.70 1.19 -5.92
CA GLU A 107 20.69 0.33 -6.56
C GLU A 107 20.74 -1.07 -5.93
N LYS A 108 19.62 -1.82 -6.01
CA LYS A 108 19.54 -3.22 -5.55
C LYS A 108 20.69 -4.04 -6.15
N SER A 109 21.46 -4.67 -5.27
CA SER A 109 22.74 -5.31 -5.59
C SER A 109 22.97 -6.51 -4.67
N PRO A 110 23.32 -7.70 -5.17
CA PRO A 110 23.61 -8.86 -4.31
C PRO A 110 24.67 -8.59 -3.24
N ASN A 111 25.63 -7.72 -3.58
CA ASN A 111 26.76 -7.34 -2.72
C ASN A 111 26.58 -5.96 -2.07
N GLY A 112 25.37 -5.39 -2.14
CA GLY A 112 25.06 -4.11 -1.53
C GLY A 112 25.29 -4.13 -0.02
N ILE A 113 25.82 -3.02 0.52
CA ILE A 113 26.18 -2.91 1.94
C ILE A 113 24.98 -2.53 2.83
N TYR A 114 23.87 -2.09 2.23
CA TYR A 114 22.65 -1.74 2.94
C TYR A 114 21.61 -2.82 2.77
N GLN A 115 21.17 -3.40 3.89
CA GLN A 115 20.18 -4.47 3.90
C GLN A 115 18.85 -3.96 4.46
N THR A 116 17.75 -4.32 3.81
CA THR A 116 16.39 -4.09 4.34
C THR A 116 15.49 -5.29 4.07
N SER A 117 14.54 -5.52 4.97
CA SER A 117 13.52 -6.56 4.85
C SER A 117 12.18 -5.94 4.45
N LEU A 118 12.14 -5.23 3.31
CA LEU A 118 10.87 -4.74 2.78
C LEU A 118 10.09 -5.92 2.20
N ASN A 119 8.78 -6.02 2.46
CA ASN A 119 7.90 -7.09 1.98
C ASN A 119 8.34 -8.52 2.38
N GLN A 120 8.90 -8.67 3.60
CA GLN A 120 9.35 -9.97 4.13
C GLN A 120 10.49 -10.64 3.33
N GLN A 121 11.12 -9.90 2.42
CA GLN A 121 12.27 -10.37 1.64
C GLN A 121 13.50 -9.51 1.94
N THR A 122 14.54 -10.15 2.44
CA THR A 122 15.83 -9.50 2.65
C THR A 122 16.45 -9.14 1.30
N THR A 123 16.71 -7.86 1.09
CA THR A 123 17.33 -7.33 -0.13
C THR A 123 18.47 -6.39 0.22
N ASN A 124 19.56 -6.48 -0.54
CA ASN A 124 20.76 -5.67 -0.42
C ASN A 124 20.77 -4.54 -1.47
N TYR A 125 21.32 -3.39 -1.10
CA TYR A 125 21.35 -2.15 -1.85
C TYR A 125 22.71 -1.47 -1.70
N ASP A 126 23.18 -0.81 -2.77
CA ASP A 126 24.43 -0.06 -2.72
C ASP A 126 24.28 1.29 -2.02
N ASP A 127 23.08 1.90 -2.08
CA ASP A 127 22.83 3.24 -1.57
C ASP A 127 21.66 3.31 -0.57
N LYS A 128 21.75 4.25 0.38
CA LYS A 128 20.73 4.52 1.40
C LYS A 128 20.65 6.01 1.70
N TRP A 129 19.43 6.54 1.81
CA TRP A 129 19.15 7.90 2.27
C TRP A 129 18.13 7.89 3.40
N GLU A 130 18.38 8.75 4.39
CA GLU A 130 17.43 9.08 5.45
C GLU A 130 17.06 10.55 5.31
N LEU A 131 15.82 10.82 4.91
CA LEU A 131 15.33 12.16 4.60
C LEU A 131 14.19 12.49 5.54
N ALA A 132 14.05 13.76 5.93
CA ALA A 132 12.97 14.19 6.79
C ALA A 132 12.45 15.57 6.40
N SER A 133 11.16 15.80 6.58
CA SER A 133 10.53 17.09 6.34
C SER A 133 9.33 17.27 7.26
N ARG A 134 8.99 18.54 7.53
CA ARG A 134 7.79 18.91 8.31
C ARG A 134 6.76 19.50 7.37
N PHE A 135 5.50 19.16 7.57
CA PHE A 135 4.39 19.68 6.80
C PHE A 135 3.17 19.93 7.68
N THR A 136 2.23 20.72 7.17
CA THR A 136 0.98 21.06 7.88
C THR A 136 -0.19 20.63 7.03
N VAL A 137 -1.17 19.99 7.67
CA VAL A 137 -2.45 19.65 7.07
C VAL A 137 -3.45 20.76 7.40
N PRO A 138 -3.97 21.51 6.40
CA PRO A 138 -4.92 22.59 6.65
C PRO A 138 -6.31 22.07 7.09
N ALA A 139 -7.01 22.82 7.95
CA ALA A 139 -8.37 22.50 8.43
C ALA A 139 -9.39 22.25 7.29
N LYS A 140 -9.30 23.00 6.20
CA LYS A 140 -10.18 22.84 5.04
C LYS A 140 -10.06 21.47 4.38
N GLN A 141 -8.85 20.88 4.37
CA GLN A 141 -8.61 19.58 3.74
C GLN A 141 -9.06 18.40 4.63
N ALA A 142 -9.00 18.55 5.96
CA ALA A 142 -9.39 17.52 6.92
C ALA A 142 -10.90 17.21 6.93
N ASN A 143 -11.75 18.17 6.51
CA ASN A 143 -13.21 18.03 6.59
C ASN A 143 -13.85 17.23 5.44
N VAL A 144 -13.12 16.97 4.35
CA VAL A 144 -13.68 16.32 3.14
C VAL A 144 -13.92 14.81 3.35
N SER A 145 -13.21 14.20 4.29
CA SER A 145 -13.32 12.79 4.70
C SER A 145 -14.60 12.43 5.45
N LYS A 146 -15.29 13.42 6.01
CA LYS A 146 -16.56 13.20 6.72
C LYS A 146 -17.74 13.01 5.76
N ILE A 147 -17.53 13.19 4.46
CA ILE A 147 -18.53 12.90 3.44
C ILE A 147 -18.63 11.37 3.34
N LYS A 148 -19.70 10.87 3.97
CA LYS A 148 -20.23 9.49 4.04
C LYS A 148 -19.43 8.45 3.25
N LYS A 149 -18.91 7.44 3.97
CA LYS A 149 -18.60 6.10 3.45
C LYS A 149 -19.62 5.78 2.34
N ALA A 150 -19.19 5.73 1.09
CA ALA A 150 -19.93 4.97 0.09
C ALA A 150 -19.97 3.55 0.66
N GLU A 151 -21.17 2.96 0.76
CA GLU A 151 -21.37 1.62 1.29
C GLU A 151 -20.32 0.69 0.71
N GLU A 152 -19.32 0.34 1.54
CA GLU A 152 -18.50 -0.81 1.28
C GLU A 152 -19.49 -1.96 1.20
N LEU A 153 -19.56 -2.64 0.04
CA LEU A 153 -20.30 -3.88 -0.11
C LEU A 153 -19.68 -4.87 0.88
N ASN A 154 -20.18 -4.85 2.11
CA ASN A 154 -19.89 -5.86 3.09
C ASN A 154 -20.64 -7.09 2.60
N LEU A 155 -19.97 -7.92 1.80
CA LEU A 155 -20.34 -9.32 1.66
C LEU A 155 -20.03 -9.96 3.02
N THR A 156 -20.85 -9.64 4.02
CA THR A 156 -20.83 -10.36 5.29
C THR A 156 -21.12 -11.80 4.95
N PHE A 157 -20.19 -12.68 5.29
CA PHE A 157 -20.28 -14.11 5.07
C PHE A 157 -21.49 -14.65 5.84
N ASN A 158 -22.66 -14.65 5.18
CA ASN A 158 -23.93 -14.91 5.83
C ASN A 158 -24.13 -16.41 5.95
N TRP A 159 -23.88 -16.94 7.14
CA TRP A 159 -24.07 -18.36 7.47
C TRP A 159 -25.49 -18.86 7.14
N VAL A 160 -26.50 -17.98 7.09
CA VAL A 160 -27.85 -18.32 6.67
C VAL A 160 -27.90 -18.83 5.22
N ILE A 161 -27.11 -18.25 4.31
CA ILE A 161 -27.06 -18.67 2.90
C ILE A 161 -26.50 -20.10 2.80
N ILE A 162 -25.49 -20.44 3.60
CA ILE A 162 -24.92 -21.79 3.64
C ILE A 162 -25.98 -22.79 4.12
N ILE A 163 -26.73 -22.44 5.17
CA ILE A 163 -27.82 -23.28 5.70
C ILE A 163 -28.90 -23.50 4.63
N GLU A 164 -29.31 -22.46 3.89
CA GLU A 164 -30.28 -22.58 2.80
C GLU A 164 -29.81 -23.54 1.69
N TRP A 165 -28.55 -23.42 1.24
CA TRP A 165 -27.98 -24.35 0.25
C TRP A 165 -27.90 -25.79 0.77
N THR A 166 -27.61 -25.97 2.06
CA THR A 166 -27.52 -27.30 2.68
C THR A 166 -28.89 -28.00 2.68
N ILE A 167 -29.97 -27.26 2.94
CA ILE A 167 -31.35 -27.79 2.89
C ILE A 167 -31.74 -28.18 1.46
N ILE A 168 -31.40 -27.36 0.46
CA ILE A 168 -31.69 -27.64 -0.96
C ILE A 168 -30.97 -28.91 -1.42
N ILE A 169 -29.69 -29.06 -1.09
CA ILE A 169 -28.90 -30.25 -1.44
C ILE A 169 -29.48 -31.51 -0.79
N PHE A 170 -29.95 -31.41 0.46
CA PHE A 170 -30.57 -32.53 1.16
C PHE A 170 -31.88 -32.98 0.50
N LEU A 171 -32.73 -32.04 0.05
CA LEU A 171 -33.96 -32.33 -0.69
C LEU A 171 -33.68 -33.02 -2.04
N ILE A 172 -32.65 -32.58 -2.77
CA ILE A 172 -32.25 -33.20 -4.03
C ILE A 172 -31.77 -34.64 -3.78
N SER A 173 -30.97 -34.85 -2.74
CA SER A 173 -30.47 -36.18 -2.36
C SER A 173 -31.62 -37.15 -2.03
N THR A 174 -32.64 -36.70 -1.30
CA THR A 174 -33.81 -37.52 -0.95
C THR A 174 -34.64 -37.90 -2.17
N ILE A 175 -34.86 -36.97 -3.11
CA ILE A 175 -35.53 -37.27 -4.38
C ILE A 175 -34.75 -38.32 -5.18
N PHE A 176 -33.42 -38.15 -5.28
CA PHE A 176 -32.56 -39.08 -6.02
C PHE A 176 -32.60 -40.49 -5.41
N TYR A 177 -32.59 -40.59 -4.08
CA TYR A 177 -32.73 -41.86 -3.36
C TYR A 177 -34.07 -42.55 -3.64
N LEU A 178 -35.18 -41.81 -3.66
CA LEU A 178 -36.50 -42.37 -3.95
C LEU A 178 -36.61 -42.91 -5.38
N ILE A 179 -36.04 -42.20 -6.36
CA ILE A 179 -35.96 -42.66 -7.76
C ILE A 179 -35.11 -43.94 -7.85
N PHE A 180 -33.95 -43.97 -7.19
CA PHE A 180 -33.08 -45.14 -7.22
C PHE A 180 -33.73 -46.37 -6.56
N LYS A 181 -34.53 -46.15 -5.49
CA LYS A 181 -35.28 -47.21 -4.82
C LYS A 181 -36.46 -47.70 -5.65
N SER A 182 -37.17 -46.84 -6.38
CA SER A 182 -38.29 -47.26 -7.24
C SER A 182 -37.80 -48.07 -8.44
N LEU A 183 -36.64 -47.72 -9.01
CA LEU A 183 -36.02 -48.46 -10.11
C LEU A 183 -35.60 -49.89 -9.72
N LYS A 184 -35.16 -50.12 -8.47
CA LYS A 184 -34.81 -51.48 -8.00
C LYS A 184 -36.02 -52.40 -7.82
N LYS A 185 -37.20 -51.86 -7.49
CA LYS A 185 -38.42 -52.68 -7.30
C LYS A 185 -38.96 -53.29 -8.59
N HIS A 186 -38.58 -52.75 -9.76
CA HIS A 186 -38.99 -53.29 -11.05
C HIS A 186 -38.11 -54.43 -11.57
N GLN A 187 -36.99 -54.75 -10.89
CA GLN A 187 -36.09 -55.85 -11.27
C GLN A 187 -36.30 -57.14 -10.45
N GLU A 188 -37.16 -57.13 -9.43
CA GLU A 188 -37.55 -58.33 -8.65
C GLU A 188 -38.87 -58.96 -9.14
N LYS A 189 -39.40 -58.52 -10.29
CA LYS A 189 -40.68 -59.00 -10.86
C LYS A 189 -40.60 -59.54 -12.29
N ASN A 190 -39.41 -59.86 -12.78
CA ASN A 190 -39.22 -60.64 -14.01
C ASN A 190 -38.51 -61.95 -13.69
#